data_AF-A0A524CCS5-F1
#
_entry.id   AF-A0A524CCS5-F1
#
_cell.length_a   1.000
_cell.length_b   1.000
_cell.length_c   1.000
_cell.angle_alpha   90.00
_cell.angle_beta   90.00
_cell.angle_gamma   90.00
#
_symmetry.space_group_name_H-M   'P 1'
#
loop_
_entity.id
_entity.type
_entity.pdbx_description
1 polymer ?
#
loop_
_entity_poly.entity_id
_entity_poly.type
_entity_poly.pdbx_seq_one_letter_code
_entity_poly.pdbx_strand_id
1 'polypeptide(L)' 'MTDSIIQTAFGRAAPHVSNLQKLKEIVQTVAADCESPEDIITDLQALMTHEEVTVRTDIRILINEIRHILTGKTQDECL' A
#
# COMPACT_ATOMS: atom_id res chain seq x y z
N MET A 1 -7.47 -13.45 -0.83
CA MET A 1 -8.23 -12.40 -0.10
C MET A 1 -7.35 -11.17 0.06
N THR A 2 -6.12 -11.35 0.52
CA THR A 2 -5.00 -10.40 0.51
C THR A 2 -4.76 -9.70 -0.83
N ASP A 3 -4.72 -10.43 -1.94
CA ASP A 3 -4.62 -9.84 -3.29
C ASP A 3 -5.69 -8.79 -3.57
N SER A 4 -6.94 -9.05 -3.17
CA SER A 4 -8.03 -8.10 -3.38
C SER A 4 -7.84 -6.82 -2.56
N ILE A 5 -7.24 -6.91 -1.37
CA ILE A 5 -7.02 -5.77 -0.48
C ILE A 5 -5.92 -4.88 -1.03
N ILE A 6 -4.75 -5.43 -1.38
CA ILE A 6 -3.63 -4.64 -1.86
C ILE A 6 -3.91 -4.02 -3.24
N GLN A 7 -4.62 -4.71 -4.14
CA GLN A 7 -5.04 -4.14 -5.42
C GLN A 7 -6.05 -3.00 -5.24
N THR A 8 -6.99 -3.14 -4.30
CA THR A 8 -7.93 -2.06 -3.96
C THR A 8 -7.21 -0.87 -3.35
N ALA A 9 -6.28 -1.11 -2.42
CA ALA A 9 -5.46 -0.06 -1.81
C ALA A 9 -4.61 0.67 -2.85
N PHE A 10 -4.01 -0.06 -3.79
CA PHE A 10 -3.25 0.51 -4.91
C PHE A 10 -4.13 1.42 -5.78
N GLY A 11 -5.34 0.99 -6.11
CA GLY A 11 -6.29 1.81 -6.87
C GLY A 11 -6.65 3.12 -6.16
N ARG A 12 -6.77 3.10 -4.83
CA ARG A 12 -7.01 4.30 -4.00
C ARG A 12 -5.79 5.19 -3.86
N ALA A 13 -4.60 4.60 -3.78
CA ALA A 13 -3.34 5.33 -3.66
C ALA A 13 -2.90 5.97 -4.99
N ALA A 14 -3.23 5.37 -6.14
CA ALA A 14 -2.76 5.76 -7.47
C ALA A 14 -2.87 7.27 -7.80
N PRO A 15 -3.94 7.99 -7.43
CA PRO A 15 -4.04 9.44 -7.68
C PRO A 15 -3.12 10.31 -6.81
N HIS A 16 -2.56 9.75 -5.72
CA HIS A 16 -1.81 10.48 -4.70
C HIS A 16 -0.31 10.18 -4.72
N VAL A 17 0.13 9.21 -5.51
CA VAL A 17 1.52 8.77 -5.57
C VAL A 17 2.27 9.39 -6.73
N SER A 18 3.56 9.60 -6.54
CA SER A 18 4.44 10.20 -7.55
C SER A 18 5.04 9.16 -8.50
N ASN A 19 5.35 7.97 -7.99
CA ASN A 19 5.98 6.89 -8.75
C ASN A 19 5.03 5.69 -8.96
N LEU A 20 3.98 5.87 -9.76
CA LEU A 20 2.97 4.85 -10.00
C LEU A 20 3.54 3.51 -10.49
N GLN A 21 4.49 3.54 -11.42
CA GLN A 21 5.10 2.33 -12.00
C GLN A 21 5.90 1.55 -10.94
N LYS A 22 6.75 2.23 -10.18
CA LYS A 22 7.53 1.60 -9.09
C LYS A 22 6.63 1.04 -8.01
N LEU A 23 5.56 1.75 -7.65
CA LEU A 23 4.59 1.27 -6.66
C LEU A 23 3.84 0.02 -7.16
N LYS A 24 3.51 -0.03 -8.46
CA LYS A 24 2.90 -1.20 -9.08
C LYS A 24 3.81 -2.43 -9.00
N GLU A 25 5.11 -2.26 -9.26
CA GLU A 25 6.10 -3.33 -9.13
C GLU A 25 6.19 -3.84 -7.69
N ILE A 26 6.22 -2.93 -6.71
CA ILE A 26 6.20 -3.27 -5.28
C ILE A 26 4.94 -4.08 -4.93
N VAL A 27 3.77 -3.63 -5.37
CA VAL A 27 2.49 -4.33 -5.13
C VAL A 27 2.51 -5.74 -5.72
N GLN A 28 3.06 -5.91 -6.92
CA GLN A 28 3.15 -7.22 -7.56
C GLN A 28 4.08 -8.18 -6.81
N THR A 29 5.23 -7.67 -6.34
CA THR A 29 6.17 -8.45 -5.53
C THR A 29 5.56 -8.87 -4.20
N VAL A 30 4.95 -7.95 -3.47
CA VAL A 30 4.39 -8.23 -2.13
C VAL A 30 3.13 -9.12 -2.23
N ALA A 31 2.28 -8.92 -3.24
CA ALA A 31 1.09 -9.76 -3.41
C ALA A 31 1.42 -11.24 -3.68
N ALA A 32 2.59 -11.54 -4.26
CA ALA A 32 2.96 -12.91 -4.60
C ALA A 32 3.23 -13.79 -3.36
N ASP A 33 3.67 -13.19 -2.24
CA ASP A 33 4.26 -13.92 -1.12
C ASP A 33 3.50 -13.76 0.22
N CYS A 34 2.42 -12.96 0.28
CA CYS A 34 1.72 -12.67 1.55
C CYS A 34 0.43 -13.46 1.78
N GLU A 35 0.32 -14.08 2.96
CA GLU A 35 -0.87 -14.82 3.39
C GLU A 35 -1.90 -13.95 4.13
N SER A 36 -1.46 -12.87 4.80
CA SER A 36 -2.33 -11.94 5.54
C SER A 36 -2.09 -10.46 5.20
N PRO A 37 -3.10 -9.58 5.42
CA PRO A 37 -2.93 -8.13 5.23
C PRO A 37 -1.86 -7.50 6.13
N GLU A 38 -1.64 -8.09 7.32
CA GLU A 38 -0.60 -7.69 8.24
C GLU A 38 0.79 -7.97 7.67
N ASP A 39 0.99 -9.12 7.03
CA ASP A 39 2.26 -9.47 6.34
C ASP A 39 2.59 -8.45 5.24
N ILE A 40 1.58 -8.06 4.46
CA ILE A 40 1.73 -7.03 3.42
C ILE A 40 2.25 -5.72 4.03
N ILE A 41 1.69 -5.29 5.16
CA ILE A 41 2.13 -4.05 5.82
C ILE A 41 3.57 -4.19 6.31
N THR A 42 3.92 -5.32 6.90
CA THR A 42 5.28 -5.60 7.38
C THR A 42 6.30 -5.59 6.24
N ASP A 43 6.00 -6.23 5.11
CA ASP A 43 6.90 -6.28 3.95
C ASP A 43 7.06 -4.92 3.29
N LEU A 44 5.98 -4.15 3.16
CA LEU A 44 6.04 -2.77 2.69
C LEU A 44 6.90 -1.89 3.61
N GLN A 45 6.78 -2.04 4.93
CA GLN A 45 7.61 -1.32 5.90
C GLN A 45 9.09 -1.71 5.79
N ALA A 46 9.40 -2.98 5.56
CA ALA A 46 10.77 -3.44 5.34
C ALA A 46 11.37 -2.82 4.06
N LEU A 47 10.61 -2.82 2.96
CA LEU A 47 11.03 -2.22 1.67
C LEU A 47 11.35 -0.73 1.79
N MET A 48 10.61 0.01 2.63
CA MET A 48 10.88 1.44 2.84
C MET A 48 12.31 1.73 3.31
N THR A 49 13.00 0.81 3.98
CA THR A 49 14.35 1.08 4.51
C THR A 49 15.40 1.25 3.41
N HIS A 50 15.13 0.74 2.21
CA HIS A 50 16.08 0.71 1.09
C HIS A 50 15.71 1.66 -0.06
N GLU A 51 14.55 2.33 0.02
CA GLU A 51 13.99 3.13 -1.05
C GLU A 51 14.19 4.64 -0.83
N GLU A 52 14.16 5.40 -1.93
CA GLU A 52 14.27 6.86 -1.89
C GLU A 52 13.08 7.54 -1.20
N VAL A 53 13.21 8.82 -0.82
CA VAL A 53 12.18 9.51 -0.02
C VAL A 53 10.80 9.56 -0.69
N THR A 54 10.77 9.70 -2.02
CA THR A 54 9.54 9.76 -2.80
C THR A 54 8.82 8.41 -2.78
N VAL A 55 9.53 7.32 -3.06
CA VAL A 55 8.99 5.95 -3.00
C VAL A 55 8.55 5.59 -1.58
N ARG A 56 9.31 5.99 -0.55
CA ARG A 56 8.89 5.81 0.86
C ARG A 56 7.57 6.52 1.17
N THR A 57 7.34 7.68 0.59
CA THR A 57 6.08 8.42 0.75
C THR A 57 4.94 7.69 0.04
N ASP A 58 5.16 7.24 -1.19
CA ASP A 58 4.19 6.47 -1.96
C ASP A 58 3.79 5.15 -1.24
N ILE A 59 4.77 4.45 -0.65
CA ILE A 59 4.53 3.24 0.16
C ILE A 59 3.70 3.58 1.42
N ARG A 60 3.95 4.71 2.09
CA ARG A 60 3.14 5.12 3.26
C ARG A 60 1.69 5.38 2.88
N ILE A 61 1.44 5.99 1.72
CA ILE A 61 0.09 6.20 1.21
C ILE A 61 -0.59 4.85 0.99
N LEU A 62 0.10 3.90 0.34
CA LEU A 62 -0.41 2.54 0.14
C LEU A 62 -0.76 1.84 1.47
N ILE A 63 0.14 1.87 2.46
CA ILE A 63 -0.10 1.27 3.80
C ILE A 63 -1.32 1.90 4.47
N ASN A 64 -1.50 3.22 4.37
CA ASN A 64 -2.66 3.90 4.94
C ASN A 64 -3.96 3.41 4.28
N GLU A 65 -3.98 3.25 2.95
CA GLU A 65 -5.15 2.73 2.25
C GLU A 65 -5.46 1.28 2.61
N ILE A 66 -4.45 0.43 2.82
CA ILE A 66 -4.65 -0.93 3.35
C ILE A 66 -5.32 -0.86 4.73
N ARG A 67 -4.80 -0.03 5.64
CA ARG A 67 -5.38 0.13 6.99
C ARG A 67 -6.80 0.67 6.95
N HIS A 68 -7.11 1.61 6.05
CA HIS A 68 -8.47 2.12 5.86
C HIS A 68 -9.43 1.02 5.42
N ILE A 69 -9.03 0.18 4.47
CA ILE A 69 -9.83 -0.96 4.02
C ILE A 69 -10.08 -1.94 5.17
N LEU A 70 -9.05 -2.28 5.95
CA LEU A 70 -9.16 -3.22 7.07
C LEU A 70 -10.03 -2.70 8.22
N THR A 71 -9.99 -1.40 8.49
CA THR A 71 -10.76 -0.77 9.58
C THR A 71 -12.15 -0.32 9.17
N GLY A 72 -12.48 -0.38 7.87
CA GLY A 72 -13.77 0.07 7.33
C GLY A 72 -13.97 1.59 7.38
N LYS A 73 -12.92 2.38 7.63
CA LYS A 73 -12.99 3.85 7.68
C LYS A 73 -12.71 4.45 6.31
N THR A 74 -13.69 5.13 5.75
CA THR A 74 -13.55 5.95 4.53
C THR A 74 -12.98 7.33 4.87
N GLN A 75 -12.19 7.92 3.96
CA GLN A 75 -11.53 9.23 4.15
C GLN A 75 -12.49 10.43 4.36
N ASP A 76 -13.81 10.23 4.27
CA ASP A 76 -14.82 11.28 4.46
C ASP A 76 -15.11 11.67 5.92
N GLU A 77 -14.52 11.00 6.92
CA GLU A 77 -14.74 11.32 8.35
C GLU A 77 -13.75 12.35 8.94
N CYS A 78 -12.98 13.08 8.12
CA CYS A 78 -12.19 14.22 8.57
C CYS A 78 -12.66 15.52 7.87
N LEU A 79 -13.76 16.07 8.36
CA LEU A 79 -14.17 17.48 8.18
C LEU A 79 -14.34 18.14 9.55
#